data_AF-A0A847F4A5-F1
#
_entry.id   AF-A0A847F4A5-F1
#
_cell.length_a   1.000
_cell.length_b   1.000
_cell.length_c   1.000
_cell.angle_alpha   90.00
_cell.angle_beta   90.00
_cell.angle_gamma   90.00
#
_symmetry.space_group_name_H-M   'P 1'
#
loop_
_entity.id
_entity.type
_entity.pdbx_description
1 polymer ?
#
loop_
_entity_poly.entity_id
_entity_poly.type
_entity_poly.pdbx_seq_one_letter_code
_entity_poly.pdbx_strand_id
1 'polypeptide(L)'
;MSRAFLHCFETPHVEFGGREALEEVRARFSARRGSPFTRQSEGTRVGLNLRHLLTGRTPLILRELRATNARFALLFAGANDVMGRNPEIFAERLDRAITLLLDRGVMPILGSIPPRPRSKEIDSYVEEFNRITRETARERALPFIDFHAVMSELPKAGLARDGVHPNVYRVGGRARPCDFSEEGLKHGYNVRNLLVLETLAALSRIVDEVEARVEFARAYEPVGPPLARSEAP
;
A
#
# COMPACT_ATOMS: atom_id res chain seq x y z
N MET A 1 7.72 11.20 -8.37
CA MET A 1 6.79 10.82 -7.27
C MET A 1 6.56 12.04 -6.39
N SER A 2 5.35 12.25 -5.86
CA SER A 2 5.09 13.37 -4.94
C SER A 2 5.87 13.18 -3.64
N ARG A 3 6.57 14.21 -3.16
CA ARG A 3 7.21 14.19 -1.83
C ARG A 3 6.18 14.16 -0.68
N ALA A 4 4.89 14.31 -0.98
CA ALA A 4 3.83 14.21 0.02
C ALA A 4 3.44 12.76 0.36
N PHE A 5 3.80 11.78 -0.46
CA PHE A 5 3.49 10.38 -0.19
C PHE A 5 4.68 9.69 0.50
N LEU A 6 4.48 9.24 1.74
CA LEU A 6 5.39 8.50 2.62
C LEU A 6 6.76 9.13 2.95
N HIS A 7 7.30 10.02 2.12
CA HIS A 7 8.62 10.62 2.33
C HIS A 7 8.73 11.42 3.64
N CYS A 8 7.61 11.93 4.17
CA CYS A 8 7.61 12.64 5.46
C CYS A 8 7.96 11.74 6.66
N PHE A 9 7.86 10.42 6.54
CA PHE A 9 8.26 9.49 7.59
C PHE A 9 9.78 9.44 7.83
N GLU A 10 10.60 9.95 6.90
CA GLU A 10 12.05 10.12 7.07
C GLU A 10 12.45 11.50 7.61
N THR A 11 11.46 12.31 7.97
CA THR A 11 11.69 13.63 8.55
C THR A 11 11.43 13.58 10.05
N PRO A 12 12.10 14.43 10.86
CA PRO A 12 11.91 14.45 12.32
C PRO A 12 10.56 15.02 12.76
N HIS A 13 9.65 15.35 11.83
CA HIS A 13 8.41 16.07 12.09
C HIS A 13 7.21 15.25 11.64
N VAL A 14 6.99 14.12 12.31
CA VAL A 14 5.74 13.35 12.22
C VAL A 14 4.90 13.70 13.45
N GLU A 15 3.67 14.12 13.21
CA GLU A 15 2.68 14.39 14.26
C GLU A 15 1.66 13.25 14.22
N PHE A 16 1.59 12.45 15.28
CA PHE A 16 0.79 11.22 15.32
C PHE A 16 -0.65 11.44 15.75
N GLY A 17 -0.98 12.59 16.35
CA GLY A 17 -2.34 12.94 16.74
C GLY A 17 -3.00 11.90 17.65
N GLY A 18 -2.29 11.43 18.68
CA GLY A 18 -2.79 10.42 19.64
C GLY A 18 -2.56 8.96 19.20
N ARG A 19 -1.69 8.72 18.21
CA ARG A 19 -1.34 7.39 17.69
C ARG A 19 0.14 7.10 17.83
N GLU A 20 0.73 7.45 18.97
CA GLU A 20 2.18 7.43 19.21
C GLU A 20 2.78 6.02 19.05
N ALA A 21 1.98 4.96 19.24
CA ALA A 21 2.39 3.58 18.97
C ALA A 21 2.82 3.34 17.51
N LEU A 22 2.39 4.17 16.55
CA LEU A 22 2.81 4.08 15.16
C LEU A 22 4.26 4.51 14.94
N GLU A 23 4.90 5.17 15.92
CA GLU A 23 6.31 5.56 15.85
C GLU A 23 7.23 4.34 15.76
N GLU A 24 6.93 3.26 16.48
CA GLU A 24 7.71 2.03 16.42
C GLU A 24 7.69 1.43 15.01
N VAL A 25 6.51 1.45 14.37
CA VAL A 25 6.32 0.96 13.00
C VAL A 25 7.04 1.86 12.01
N ARG A 26 6.93 3.19 12.17
CA ARG A 26 7.69 4.15 11.36
C ARG A 26 9.19 3.86 11.47
N ALA A 27 9.70 3.72 12.69
CA ALA A 27 11.11 3.46 12.96
C ALA A 27 11.58 2.12 12.36
N ARG A 28 10.76 1.06 12.41
CA ARG A 28 11.06 -0.26 11.81
C ARG A 28 11.32 -0.17 10.31
N PHE A 29 10.55 0.64 9.59
CA PHE A 29 10.73 0.82 8.15
C PHE A 29 11.75 1.90 7.81
N SER A 30 12.06 2.81 8.73
CA SER A 30 13.07 3.83 8.51
C SER A 30 14.49 3.28 8.54
N ALA A 31 15.33 3.77 7.63
CA ALA A 31 16.73 3.35 7.52
C ALA A 31 17.61 4.48 6.97
N ARG A 32 18.79 4.71 7.59
CA ARG A 32 19.75 5.75 7.13
C ARG A 32 20.18 5.57 5.67
N ARG A 33 20.18 4.34 5.15
CA ARG A 33 20.40 4.02 3.73
C ARG A 33 19.37 2.99 3.29
N GLY A 34 18.75 3.23 2.14
CA GLY A 34 17.80 2.27 1.54
C GLY A 34 16.40 2.27 2.16
N SER A 35 16.02 3.30 2.92
CA SER A 35 14.65 3.43 3.43
C SER A 35 13.63 3.39 2.29
N PRO A 36 12.54 2.59 2.42
CA PRO A 36 11.46 2.58 1.46
C PRO A 36 10.75 3.93 1.34
N PHE A 37 10.81 4.79 2.36
CA PHE A 37 10.17 6.10 2.38
C PHE A 37 10.91 7.16 1.54
N THR A 38 12.23 7.02 1.36
CA THR A 38 13.04 7.93 0.52
C THR A 38 13.41 7.34 -0.83
N ARG A 39 13.17 6.05 -1.04
CA ARG A 39 13.42 5.40 -2.32
C ARG A 39 12.50 5.95 -3.42
N GLN A 40 13.08 6.32 -4.55
CA GLN A 40 12.32 6.67 -5.74
C GLN A 40 11.94 5.39 -6.51
N SER A 41 10.67 5.00 -6.42
CA SER A 41 10.12 3.89 -7.19
C SER A 41 10.12 4.20 -8.69
N GLU A 42 10.62 3.27 -9.50
CA GLU A 42 10.51 3.31 -10.95
C GLU A 42 9.11 2.92 -11.41
N GLY A 43 8.40 2.11 -10.61
CA GLY A 43 7.01 1.71 -10.80
C GLY A 43 6.00 2.81 -10.46
N THR A 44 6.44 3.96 -9.94
CA THR A 44 5.55 5.08 -9.56
C THR A 44 5.98 6.40 -10.18
N ARG A 45 5.35 6.78 -11.30
CA ARG A 45 5.53 8.08 -11.95
C ARG A 45 4.17 8.65 -12.34
N VAL A 46 4.13 9.98 -12.53
CA VAL A 46 2.92 10.66 -12.99
C VAL A 46 2.49 10.04 -14.33
N GLY A 47 1.20 9.71 -14.46
CA GLY A 47 0.63 9.13 -15.68
C GLY A 47 0.82 7.61 -15.85
N LEU A 48 1.52 6.90 -14.96
CA LEU A 48 1.63 5.45 -15.07
C LEU A 48 0.28 4.75 -14.81
N ASN A 49 0.07 3.66 -15.55
CA ASN A 49 -1.05 2.75 -15.44
C ASN A 49 -0.51 1.30 -15.44
N LEU A 50 -1.35 0.29 -15.27
CA LEU A 50 -0.89 -1.09 -15.18
C LEU A 50 -0.21 -1.59 -16.47
N ARG A 51 -0.63 -1.10 -17.65
CA ARG A 51 0.08 -1.44 -18.90
C ARG A 51 1.54 -1.01 -18.83
N HIS A 52 1.83 0.21 -18.40
CA HIS A 52 3.21 0.67 -18.26
C HIS A 52 4.00 -0.15 -17.22
N LEU A 53 3.33 -0.56 -16.13
CA LEU A 53 3.96 -1.36 -15.08
C LEU A 53 4.38 -2.76 -15.55
N LEU A 54 3.58 -3.36 -16.45
CA LEU A 54 3.66 -4.77 -16.84
C LEU A 54 4.34 -5.03 -18.19
N THR A 55 4.60 -3.99 -18.98
CA THR A 55 5.15 -4.12 -20.34
C THR A 55 6.57 -3.57 -20.47
N GLY A 56 7.18 -3.80 -21.64
CA GLY A 56 8.56 -3.44 -21.94
C GLY A 56 9.52 -4.62 -21.81
N ARG A 57 10.75 -4.45 -22.34
CA ARG A 57 11.79 -5.51 -22.33
C ARG A 57 12.09 -6.00 -20.91
N THR A 58 12.07 -5.08 -19.96
CA THR A 58 12.06 -5.41 -18.53
C THR A 58 10.92 -4.63 -17.88
N PRO A 59 9.78 -5.28 -17.57
CA PRO A 59 8.65 -4.64 -16.89
C PRO A 59 9.09 -3.90 -15.62
N LEU A 60 8.49 -2.72 -15.36
CA LEU A 60 8.81 -1.88 -14.21
C LEU A 60 8.59 -2.63 -12.88
N ILE A 61 7.57 -3.48 -12.81
CA ILE A 61 7.32 -4.32 -11.61
C ILE A 61 8.50 -5.24 -11.29
N LEU A 62 9.12 -5.85 -12.30
CA LEU A 62 10.29 -6.71 -12.11
C LEU A 62 11.56 -5.92 -11.78
N ARG A 63 11.63 -4.65 -12.19
CA ARG A 63 12.72 -3.74 -11.81
C ARG A 63 12.63 -3.38 -10.34
N GLU A 64 11.43 -3.07 -9.86
CA GLU A 64 11.17 -2.81 -8.43
C GLU A 64 11.51 -4.02 -7.56
N LEU A 65 11.07 -5.21 -7.97
CA LEU A 65 11.35 -6.46 -7.25
C LEU A 65 12.86 -6.79 -7.20
N ARG A 66 13.63 -6.48 -8.25
CA ARG A 66 15.09 -6.69 -8.25
C ARG A 66 15.85 -5.62 -7.47
N ALA A 67 15.29 -4.42 -7.36
CA ALA A 67 15.94 -3.29 -6.69
C ALA A 67 15.64 -3.23 -5.18
N THR A 68 14.87 -4.16 -4.66
CA THR A 68 14.42 -4.17 -3.26
C THR A 68 14.43 -5.60 -2.70
N ASN A 69 14.46 -5.72 -1.37
CA ASN A 69 14.14 -6.97 -0.66
C ASN A 69 12.75 -6.85 -0.02
N ALA A 70 11.79 -6.32 -0.78
CA ALA A 70 10.48 -5.97 -0.25
C ALA A 70 9.70 -7.21 0.17
N ARG A 71 9.06 -7.17 1.35
CA ARG A 71 8.05 -8.15 1.77
C ARG A 71 6.63 -7.72 1.38
N PHE A 72 6.42 -6.41 1.29
CA PHE A 72 5.15 -5.81 0.95
C PHE A 72 5.30 -4.88 -0.25
N ALA A 73 4.28 -4.83 -1.10
CA ALA A 73 4.20 -3.89 -2.22
C ALA A 73 2.89 -3.12 -2.18
N LEU A 74 2.96 -1.78 -2.06
CA LEU A 74 1.78 -0.92 -2.15
C LEU A 74 1.34 -0.82 -3.61
N LEU A 75 0.15 -1.34 -3.94
CA LEU A 75 -0.39 -1.35 -5.29
C LEU A 75 -1.71 -0.55 -5.35
N PHE A 76 -1.58 0.76 -5.54
CA PHE A 76 -2.69 1.69 -5.76
C PHE A 76 -2.81 1.98 -7.26
N ALA A 77 -3.28 0.99 -8.02
CA ALA A 77 -3.45 1.06 -9.46
C ALA A 77 -4.86 1.54 -9.84
N GLY A 78 -5.06 2.07 -11.05
CA GLY A 78 -6.37 2.44 -11.56
C GLY A 78 -6.50 3.90 -12.01
N ALA A 79 -5.83 4.84 -11.35
CA ALA A 79 -6.12 6.27 -11.49
C ALA A 79 -5.89 6.81 -12.91
N ASN A 80 -4.94 6.23 -13.65
CA ASN A 80 -4.74 6.50 -15.07
C ASN A 80 -5.32 5.41 -15.98
N ASP A 81 -5.56 4.21 -15.43
CA ASP A 81 -6.19 3.10 -16.16
C ASP A 81 -7.64 3.43 -16.54
N VAL A 82 -8.37 4.17 -15.69
CA VAL A 82 -9.76 4.61 -15.97
C VAL A 82 -9.90 5.41 -17.27
N MET A 83 -8.82 6.05 -17.74
CA MET A 83 -8.83 6.74 -19.03
C MET A 83 -9.00 5.77 -20.22
N GLY A 84 -8.65 4.50 -20.03
CA GLY A 84 -8.87 3.43 -21.01
C GLY A 84 -10.30 2.89 -21.02
N ARG A 85 -11.14 3.24 -20.04
CA ARG A 85 -12.57 2.88 -19.97
C ARG A 85 -12.85 1.38 -20.25
N ASN A 86 -11.97 0.52 -19.76
CA ASN A 86 -12.04 -0.92 -20.03
C ASN A 86 -11.79 -1.70 -18.72
N PRO A 87 -12.86 -2.04 -17.99
CA PRO A 87 -12.80 -2.76 -16.73
C PRO A 87 -12.20 -4.16 -16.86
N GLU A 88 -12.51 -4.87 -17.95
CA GLU A 88 -12.01 -6.23 -18.21
C GLU A 88 -10.49 -6.24 -18.34
N ILE A 89 -9.96 -5.34 -19.16
CA ILE A 89 -8.52 -5.18 -19.36
C ILE A 89 -7.82 -4.66 -18.10
N PHE A 90 -8.51 -3.86 -17.28
CA PHE A 90 -7.99 -3.46 -15.98
C PHE A 90 -7.88 -4.67 -15.03
N ALA A 91 -8.93 -5.49 -14.95
CA ALA A 91 -8.97 -6.70 -14.12
C ALA A 91 -7.86 -7.69 -14.51
N GLU A 92 -7.70 -8.00 -15.81
CA GLU A 92 -6.64 -8.89 -16.31
C GLU A 92 -5.25 -8.39 -15.89
N ARG A 93 -5.00 -7.09 -16.04
CA ARG A 93 -3.70 -6.51 -15.70
C ARG A 93 -3.48 -6.44 -14.19
N LEU A 94 -4.52 -6.15 -13.41
CA LEU A 94 -4.44 -6.13 -11.96
C LEU A 94 -4.08 -7.52 -11.45
N ASP A 95 -4.77 -8.54 -11.93
CA ASP A 95 -4.52 -9.94 -11.58
C ASP A 95 -3.10 -10.37 -11.94
N ARG A 96 -2.62 -10.00 -13.13
CA ARG A 96 -1.24 -10.26 -13.55
C ARG A 96 -0.21 -9.56 -12.67
N ALA A 97 -0.45 -8.31 -12.27
CA ALA A 97 0.45 -7.59 -11.38
C ALA A 97 0.52 -8.24 -9.99
N ILE A 98 -0.63 -8.67 -9.46
CA ILE A 98 -0.74 -9.38 -8.18
C ILE A 98 0.00 -10.71 -8.25
N THR A 99 -0.25 -11.51 -9.28
CA THR A 99 0.38 -12.82 -9.47
C THR A 99 1.91 -12.69 -9.54
N LEU A 100 2.43 -11.71 -10.30
CA LEU A 100 3.87 -11.46 -10.38
C LEU A 100 4.52 -11.09 -9.03
N LEU A 101 3.81 -10.38 -8.16
CA LEU A 101 4.30 -10.05 -6.82
C LEU A 101 4.31 -11.29 -5.92
N LEU A 102 3.20 -12.02 -5.90
CA LEU A 102 3.03 -13.23 -5.09
C LEU A 102 4.02 -14.33 -5.47
N ASP A 103 4.24 -14.56 -6.77
CA ASP A 103 5.22 -15.54 -7.26
C ASP A 103 6.64 -15.26 -6.76
N ARG A 104 6.94 -14.01 -6.36
CA ARG A 104 8.23 -13.59 -5.81
C ARG A 104 8.22 -13.43 -4.29
N GLY A 105 7.18 -13.94 -3.63
CA GLY A 105 7.04 -13.87 -2.18
C GLY A 105 6.85 -12.45 -1.66
N VAL A 106 6.36 -11.53 -2.50
CA VAL A 106 6.04 -10.16 -2.12
C VAL A 106 4.53 -10.02 -2.02
N MET A 107 4.02 -9.74 -0.83
CA MET A 107 2.59 -9.60 -0.59
C MET A 107 2.11 -8.22 -1.05
N PRO A 108 1.20 -8.13 -2.04
CA PRO A 108 0.61 -6.86 -2.43
C PRO A 108 -0.38 -6.37 -1.35
N ILE A 109 -0.33 -5.08 -1.08
CA ILE A 109 -1.33 -4.33 -0.32
C ILE A 109 -2.08 -3.49 -1.35
N LEU A 110 -3.31 -3.88 -1.66
CA LEU A 110 -4.12 -3.18 -2.66
C LEU A 110 -4.74 -1.92 -2.06
N GLY A 111 -4.95 -0.90 -2.88
CA GLY A 111 -5.64 0.31 -2.45
C GLY A 111 -6.52 0.87 -3.55
N SER A 112 -7.73 1.29 -3.18
CA SER A 112 -8.64 2.00 -4.08
C SER A 112 -8.11 3.37 -4.49
N ILE A 113 -8.51 3.84 -5.66
CA ILE A 113 -8.18 5.17 -6.19
C ILE A 113 -9.21 6.22 -5.75
N PRO A 114 -8.84 7.51 -5.62
CA PRO A 114 -9.73 8.55 -5.11
C PRO A 114 -10.85 8.91 -6.12
N PRO A 115 -11.93 9.55 -5.66
CA PRO A 115 -13.01 10.05 -6.52
C PRO A 115 -12.53 11.01 -7.62
N ARG A 116 -13.29 11.11 -8.70
CA ARG A 116 -13.08 12.00 -9.86
C ARG A 116 -14.33 12.86 -10.13
N PRO A 117 -14.73 13.73 -9.18
CA PRO A 117 -16.04 14.39 -9.16
C PRO A 117 -16.28 15.39 -10.31
N ARG A 118 -15.23 15.77 -11.07
CA ARG A 118 -15.34 16.69 -12.21
C ARG A 118 -15.85 16.02 -13.49
N SER A 119 -15.87 14.69 -13.55
CA SER A 119 -16.39 13.94 -14.70
C SER A 119 -17.14 12.73 -14.19
N LYS A 120 -18.47 12.79 -14.20
CA LYS A 120 -19.34 11.67 -13.78
C LYS A 120 -19.04 10.38 -14.54
N GLU A 121 -18.70 10.50 -15.83
CA GLU A 121 -18.32 9.36 -16.66
C GLU A 121 -17.03 8.70 -16.17
N ILE A 122 -15.97 9.48 -15.89
CA ILE A 122 -14.73 8.91 -15.37
C ILE A 122 -14.94 8.38 -13.95
N ASP A 123 -15.78 9.03 -13.16
CA ASP A 123 -16.09 8.61 -11.79
C ASP A 123 -16.81 7.25 -11.74
N SER A 124 -17.70 6.95 -12.70
CA SER A 124 -18.30 5.61 -12.76
C SER A 124 -17.26 4.50 -13.06
N TYR A 125 -16.25 4.78 -13.87
CA TYR A 125 -15.13 3.85 -14.06
C TYR A 125 -14.24 3.76 -12.81
N VAL A 126 -14.10 4.83 -12.03
CA VAL A 126 -13.42 4.80 -10.73
C VAL A 126 -14.12 3.85 -9.77
N GLU A 127 -15.45 3.96 -9.65
CA GLU A 127 -16.27 3.07 -8.82
C GLU A 127 -16.11 1.61 -9.27
N GLU A 128 -16.19 1.35 -10.57
CA GLU A 128 -16.06 0.00 -11.11
C GLU A 128 -14.65 -0.59 -10.90
N PHE A 129 -13.59 0.19 -11.13
CA PHE A 129 -12.20 -0.27 -10.94
C PHE A 129 -11.90 -0.51 -9.45
N ASN A 130 -12.45 0.34 -8.57
CA ASN A 130 -12.35 0.15 -7.13
C ASN A 130 -13.10 -1.11 -6.66
N ARG A 131 -14.27 -1.39 -7.24
CA ARG A 131 -15.02 -2.63 -6.99
C ARG A 131 -14.20 -3.85 -7.39
N ILE A 132 -13.67 -3.88 -8.62
CA ILE A 132 -12.79 -4.95 -9.12
C ILE A 132 -11.59 -5.14 -8.18
N THR A 133 -10.92 -4.06 -7.78
CA THR A 133 -9.75 -4.13 -6.90
C THR A 133 -10.10 -4.72 -5.53
N ARG A 134 -11.23 -4.32 -4.95
CA ARG A 134 -11.70 -4.83 -3.65
C ARG A 134 -12.10 -6.30 -3.72
N GLU A 135 -12.84 -6.69 -4.75
CA GLU A 135 -13.26 -8.08 -4.98
C GLU A 135 -12.04 -8.98 -5.16
N THR A 136 -11.08 -8.56 -6.01
CA THR A 136 -9.82 -9.28 -6.21
C THR A 136 -9.02 -9.42 -4.90
N ALA A 137 -8.95 -8.36 -4.08
CA ALA A 137 -8.32 -8.45 -2.77
C ALA A 137 -9.01 -9.48 -1.87
N ARG A 138 -10.34 -9.49 -1.82
CA ARG A 138 -11.11 -10.44 -1.00
C ARG A 138 -10.92 -11.88 -1.47
N GLU A 139 -11.04 -12.13 -2.78
CA GLU A 139 -10.90 -13.46 -3.38
C GLU A 139 -9.49 -14.04 -3.16
N ARG A 140 -8.47 -13.20 -3.20
CA ARG A 140 -7.06 -13.59 -2.98
C ARG A 140 -6.59 -13.45 -1.54
N ALA A 141 -7.49 -13.11 -0.60
CA ALA A 141 -7.18 -12.86 0.82
C ALA A 141 -6.03 -11.85 1.05
N LEU A 142 -6.00 -10.78 0.25
CA LEU A 142 -4.98 -9.74 0.29
C LEU A 142 -5.44 -8.54 1.13
N PRO A 143 -4.50 -7.83 1.80
CA PRO A 143 -4.80 -6.57 2.46
C PRO A 143 -5.33 -5.53 1.46
N PHE A 144 -6.36 -4.79 1.87
CA PHE A 144 -6.99 -3.75 1.06
C PHE A 144 -7.17 -2.46 1.87
N ILE A 145 -6.71 -1.34 1.32
CA ILE A 145 -6.89 0.00 1.87
C ILE A 145 -8.01 0.70 1.08
N ASP A 146 -9.14 0.92 1.74
CA ASP A 146 -10.30 1.63 1.18
C ASP A 146 -10.12 3.16 1.20
N PHE A 147 -9.08 3.62 0.52
CA PHE A 147 -8.74 5.03 0.41
C PHE A 147 -9.85 5.87 -0.25
N HIS A 148 -10.65 5.29 -1.15
CA HIS A 148 -11.76 5.96 -1.81
C HIS A 148 -12.85 6.34 -0.81
N ALA A 149 -13.26 5.38 0.04
CA ALA A 149 -14.30 5.64 1.05
C ALA A 149 -13.88 6.80 1.97
N VAL A 150 -12.67 6.73 2.54
CA VAL A 150 -12.16 7.78 3.42
C VAL A 150 -12.05 9.13 2.71
N MET A 151 -11.51 9.16 1.48
CA MET A 151 -11.42 10.40 0.70
C MET A 151 -12.78 11.01 0.40
N SER A 152 -13.81 10.19 0.17
CA SER A 152 -15.15 10.67 -0.20
C SER A 152 -15.83 11.47 0.93
N GLU A 153 -15.45 11.21 2.18
CA GLU A 153 -15.96 11.92 3.35
C GLU A 153 -15.21 13.22 3.65
N LEU A 154 -14.04 13.42 3.04
CA LEU A 154 -13.23 14.62 3.28
C LEU A 154 -13.79 15.86 2.56
N PRO A 155 -13.51 17.07 3.07
CA PRO A 155 -13.79 18.30 2.35
C PRO A 155 -13.19 18.28 0.93
N LYS A 156 -14.05 18.53 -0.08
CA LYS A 156 -13.69 18.46 -1.51
C LYS A 156 -13.08 17.11 -1.90
N ALA A 157 -13.54 16.04 -1.29
CA ALA A 157 -13.04 14.68 -1.44
C ALA A 157 -11.53 14.54 -1.15
N GLY A 158 -10.95 15.43 -0.33
CA GLY A 158 -9.51 15.44 -0.04
C GLY A 158 -8.63 15.80 -1.25
N LEU A 159 -9.20 16.37 -2.31
CA LEU A 159 -8.52 16.67 -3.57
C LEU A 159 -7.92 18.09 -3.61
N ALA A 160 -6.85 18.24 -4.40
CA ALA A 160 -6.26 19.51 -4.76
C ALA A 160 -7.15 20.27 -5.77
N ARG A 161 -6.73 21.50 -6.11
CA ARG A 161 -7.49 22.35 -7.05
C ARG A 161 -7.60 21.76 -8.47
N ASP A 162 -6.79 20.75 -8.81
CA ASP A 162 -6.91 20.04 -10.08
C ASP A 162 -8.05 18.99 -10.10
N GLY A 163 -8.62 18.65 -8.94
CA GLY A 163 -9.69 17.66 -8.83
C GLY A 163 -9.26 16.24 -9.20
N VAL A 164 -7.96 15.94 -9.12
CA VAL A 164 -7.38 14.63 -9.46
C VAL A 164 -6.41 14.16 -8.37
N HIS A 165 -5.50 15.02 -7.94
CA HIS A 165 -4.49 14.64 -6.97
C HIS A 165 -4.97 14.91 -5.54
N PRO A 166 -4.57 14.10 -4.55
CA PRO A 166 -4.82 14.43 -3.15
C PRO A 166 -4.21 15.78 -2.76
N ASN A 167 -4.90 16.54 -1.93
CA ASN A 167 -4.34 17.73 -1.29
C ASN A 167 -3.45 17.35 -0.10
N VAL A 168 -2.79 18.34 0.50
CA VAL A 168 -1.91 18.15 1.64
C VAL A 168 -2.11 19.27 2.64
N TYR A 169 -2.12 18.95 3.93
CA TYR A 169 -2.18 19.95 4.99
C TYR A 169 -0.95 20.86 4.95
N ARG A 170 -1.14 22.15 5.24
CA ARG A 170 -0.08 23.17 5.17
C ARG A 170 -0.13 24.10 6.36
N VAL A 171 1.04 24.36 6.95
CA VAL A 171 1.23 25.34 8.04
C VAL A 171 2.34 26.29 7.63
N GLY A 172 2.06 27.59 7.61
CA GLY A 172 3.01 28.61 7.15
C GLY A 172 3.52 28.36 5.73
N GLY A 173 2.64 27.86 4.84
CA GLY A 173 2.96 27.50 3.45
C GLY A 173 3.69 26.16 3.26
N ARG A 174 4.26 25.58 4.33
CA ARG A 174 4.99 24.30 4.28
C ARG A 174 4.03 23.12 4.36
N ALA A 175 4.19 22.15 3.47
CA ALA A 175 3.41 20.92 3.47
C ALA A 175 3.76 20.05 4.68
N ARG A 176 2.74 19.50 5.35
CA ARG A 176 2.86 18.56 6.47
C ARG A 176 2.04 17.29 6.21
N PRO A 177 2.51 16.40 5.33
CA PRO A 177 1.75 15.22 4.91
C PRO A 177 1.73 14.06 5.91
N CYS A 178 2.53 14.13 6.98
CA CYS A 178 2.52 13.19 8.10
C CYS A 178 2.09 13.90 9.39
N ASP A 179 1.17 14.85 9.26
CA ASP A 179 0.48 15.46 10.39
C ASP A 179 -0.90 14.81 10.49
N PHE A 180 -1.07 14.00 11.52
CA PHE A 180 -2.27 13.18 11.75
C PHE A 180 -3.15 13.76 12.86
N SER A 181 -2.97 15.05 13.17
CA SER A 181 -3.95 15.82 13.94
C SER A 181 -5.30 15.87 13.22
N GLU A 182 -6.36 16.27 13.93
CA GLU A 182 -7.69 16.45 13.35
C GLU A 182 -7.68 17.36 12.10
N GLU A 183 -6.89 18.45 12.13
CA GLU A 183 -6.73 19.34 10.97
C GLU A 183 -5.97 18.69 9.82
N GLY A 184 -4.90 17.96 10.14
CA GLY A 184 -4.14 17.19 9.17
C GLY A 184 -5.01 16.19 8.42
N LEU A 185 -5.85 15.44 9.15
CA LEU A 185 -6.70 14.38 8.60
C LEU A 185 -7.90 14.87 7.78
N LYS A 186 -8.08 16.19 7.61
CA LYS A 186 -8.99 16.76 6.60
C LYS A 186 -8.39 16.73 5.18
N HIS A 187 -7.19 16.17 5.00
CA HIS A 187 -6.41 16.24 3.77
C HIS A 187 -6.02 14.87 3.20
N GLY A 188 -6.02 14.75 1.87
CA GLY A 188 -5.92 13.46 1.19
C GLY A 188 -4.58 12.75 1.32
N TYR A 189 -3.45 13.45 1.19
CA TYR A 189 -2.14 12.82 1.43
C TYR A 189 -1.94 12.41 2.89
N ASN A 190 -2.48 13.20 3.82
CA ASN A 190 -2.40 12.93 5.26
C ASN A 190 -3.12 11.63 5.61
N VAL A 191 -4.40 11.49 5.23
CA VAL A 191 -5.14 10.24 5.47
C VAL A 191 -4.52 9.07 4.72
N ARG A 192 -4.01 9.26 3.49
CA ARG A 192 -3.36 8.19 2.74
C ARG A 192 -2.13 7.66 3.47
N ASN A 193 -1.28 8.54 3.98
CA ASN A 193 -0.07 8.16 4.69
C ASN A 193 -0.41 7.48 6.02
N LEU A 194 -1.41 7.97 6.76
CA LEU A 194 -1.89 7.33 7.99
C LEU A 194 -2.38 5.90 7.72
N LEU A 195 -3.30 5.72 6.75
CA LEU A 195 -3.86 4.41 6.40
C LEU A 195 -2.77 3.40 6.00
N VAL A 196 -1.76 3.86 5.25
CA VAL A 196 -0.62 3.00 4.90
C VAL A 196 0.17 2.61 6.15
N LEU A 197 0.48 3.55 7.05
CA LEU A 197 1.25 3.26 8.26
C LEU A 197 0.49 2.33 9.22
N GLU A 198 -0.82 2.54 9.40
CA GLU A 198 -1.70 1.67 10.19
C GLU A 198 -1.79 0.25 9.58
N THR A 199 -1.84 0.15 8.25
CA THR A 199 -1.81 -1.14 7.56
C THR A 199 -0.48 -1.86 7.79
N LEU A 200 0.64 -1.15 7.68
CA LEU A 200 1.97 -1.69 7.98
C LEU A 200 2.08 -2.11 9.45
N ALA A 201 1.47 -1.37 10.38
CA ALA A 201 1.42 -1.72 11.78
C ALA A 201 0.67 -3.03 12.02
N ALA A 202 -0.51 -3.19 11.41
CA ALA A 202 -1.30 -4.41 11.51
C ALA A 202 -0.55 -5.63 10.94
N LEU A 203 0.06 -5.47 9.76
CA LEU A 203 0.82 -6.54 9.13
C LEU A 203 2.10 -6.90 9.89
N SER A 204 2.80 -5.91 10.44
CA SER A 204 4.00 -6.16 11.24
C SER A 204 3.68 -7.00 12.47
N ARG A 205 2.60 -6.67 13.19
CA ARG A 205 2.15 -7.49 14.34
C ARG A 205 1.84 -8.93 13.95
N ILE A 206 1.13 -9.15 12.84
CA ILE A 206 0.83 -10.50 12.34
C ILE A 206 2.12 -11.27 12.04
N VAL A 207 3.09 -10.64 11.37
CA VAL A 207 4.37 -11.28 11.07
C VAL A 207 5.10 -11.66 12.36
N ASP A 208 5.19 -10.74 13.32
CA ASP A 208 5.90 -10.97 14.58
C ASP A 208 5.24 -12.10 15.39
N GLU A 209 3.90 -12.16 15.42
CA GLU A 209 3.14 -13.25 16.07
C GLU A 209 3.40 -14.61 15.41
N VAL A 210 3.48 -14.65 14.08
CA VAL A 210 3.77 -15.88 13.33
C VAL A 210 5.21 -16.33 13.57
N GLU A 211 6.17 -15.41 13.52
CA GLU A 211 7.58 -15.70 13.76
C GLU A 211 7.80 -16.26 15.17
N ALA A 212 7.18 -15.65 16.19
CA ALA A 212 7.24 -16.14 17.57
C ALA A 212 6.67 -17.56 17.72
N ARG A 213 5.56 -17.88 17.04
CA ARG A 213 4.98 -19.23 17.04
C ARG A 213 5.87 -20.26 16.35
N VAL A 214 6.50 -19.89 15.23
CA VAL A 214 7.43 -20.77 14.50
C VAL A 214 8.68 -21.01 15.34
N GLU A 215 9.22 -19.99 16.00
CA GLU A 215 10.36 -20.12 16.90
C GLU A 215 10.04 -21.04 18.08
N PHE A 216 8.88 -20.84 18.73
CA PHE A 216 8.39 -21.73 19.77
C PHE A 216 8.28 -23.19 19.30
N ALA A 217 7.70 -23.43 18.11
CA ALA A 217 7.58 -24.78 17.55
C ALA A 217 8.93 -25.44 17.25
N ARG A 218 9.97 -24.65 16.90
CA ARG A 218 11.33 -25.16 16.68
C ARG A 218 12.06 -25.48 17.97
N ALA A 219 11.79 -24.73 19.04
CA ALA A 219 12.39 -24.93 20.36
C ALA A 219 11.68 -26.03 21.17
N TYR A 220 10.50 -26.47 20.73
CA TYR A 220 9.74 -27.52 21.39
C TYR A 220 10.41 -28.90 21.23
N GLU A 221 10.95 -29.43 22.32
CA GLU A 221 11.26 -30.85 22.43
C GLU A 221 9.98 -31.61 22.84
N PRO A 222 9.57 -32.65 22.09
CA PRO A 222 8.36 -33.40 22.42
C PRO A 222 8.51 -34.09 23.79
N VAL A 223 7.54 -33.86 24.67
CA VAL A 223 7.44 -34.57 25.95
C VAL A 223 6.82 -35.94 25.67
N GLY A 224 7.66 -36.95 25.47
CA GLY A 224 7.25 -38.34 25.30
C GLY A 224 8.40 -39.20 24.78
N PRO A 225 8.37 -40.53 25.02
CA PRO A 225 9.38 -41.41 24.44
C PRO A 225 9.36 -41.27 22.91
N PRO A 226 10.53 -41.35 22.23
CA PRO A 226 10.58 -41.34 20.77
C PRO A 226 9.60 -42.38 20.24
N LEU A 227 8.78 -42.02 19.25
CA LEU A 227 7.93 -42.98 18.55
C LEU A 227 8.81 -44.14 18.10
N ALA A 228 8.58 -45.33 18.66
CA ALA A 228 9.31 -46.53 18.28
C ALA A 228 9.18 -46.69 16.77
N ARG A 229 10.33 -46.74 16.08
CA ARG A 229 10.35 -47.06 14.65
C ARG A 229 9.68 -48.43 14.53
N SER A 230 8.55 -48.51 13.83
CA SER A 230 7.99 -49.81 13.49
C SER A 230 8.99 -50.49 12.57
N GLU A 231 9.65 -51.53 13.07
CA GLU A 231 10.29 -52.50 12.19
C GLU A 231 9.15 -53.14 11.39
N ALA A 232 9.07 -52.82 10.11
CA ALA A 232 8.16 -53.47 9.20
C ALA A 232 8.60 -54.94 9.02
N PRO A 233 7.66 -55.90 8.99
CA PRO A 233 7.96 -57.31 8.84
C PRO A 233 8.55 -57.68 7.46
#